data_AF-A0A523AV15-F1
#
_entry.id   AF-A0A523AV15-F1
#
_cell.length_a   1.000
_cell.length_b   1.000
_cell.length_c   1.000
_cell.angle_alpha   90.00
_cell.angle_beta   90.00
_cell.angle_gamma   90.00
#
_symmetry.space_group_name_H-M   'P 1'
#
loop_
_entity.id
_entity.type
_entity.pdbx_description
1 polymer ?
#
loop_
_entity_poly.entity_id
_entity_poly.type
_entity_poly.pdbx_seq_one_letter_code
_entity_poly.pdbx_strand_id
1 'polypeptide(L)'
;MEEGKETFIVNSVQKWLGNPLTRFLLRFVAGEKRGGGSRLDLAIRRYMGEEVKGDVRDFFSFLLVGAVLSRGSHLFGYPEEKLKELLRKPVIRRGMVNVLEGIAKYGVRRPFVTVSPFLVVWNYTNACNLRCLHCYQNAGTS
;
A
#
# COMPACT_ATOMS: atom_id res chain seq x y z
N MET A 1 6.78 25.90 -4.27
CA MET A 1 7.85 24.94 -4.64
C MET A 1 7.54 23.50 -4.18
N GLU A 2 6.83 23.29 -3.07
CA GLU A 2 6.40 21.95 -2.63
C GLU A 2 5.40 21.26 -3.59
N GLU A 3 4.37 21.98 -4.07
CA GLU A 3 3.34 21.40 -4.97
C GLU A 3 3.93 20.81 -6.28
N GLY A 4 4.99 21.42 -6.82
CA GLY A 4 5.67 20.92 -8.02
C GLY A 4 6.43 19.61 -7.80
N LYS A 5 6.97 19.40 -6.59
CA LYS A 5 7.68 18.17 -6.22
C LYS A 5 6.69 17.03 -5.97
N GLU A 6 5.57 17.31 -5.31
CA GLU A 6 4.53 16.31 -5.05
C GLU A 6 3.87 15.81 -6.34
N THR A 7 3.48 16.74 -7.22
CA THR A 7 2.91 16.38 -8.53
C THR A 7 3.89 15.57 -9.37
N PHE A 8 5.19 15.90 -9.34
CA PHE A 8 6.23 15.11 -9.99
C PHE A 8 6.34 13.68 -9.43
N ILE A 9 6.35 13.52 -8.11
CA ILE A 9 6.41 12.20 -7.44
C ILE A 9 5.17 11.38 -7.81
N VAL A 10 3.97 11.96 -7.69
CA VAL A 10 2.71 11.27 -7.99
C VAL A 10 2.67 10.82 -9.45
N ASN A 11 3.06 11.68 -10.39
CA ASN A 11 3.13 11.33 -11.81
C ASN A 11 4.18 10.25 -12.10
N SER A 12 5.32 10.30 -11.42
CA SER A 12 6.37 9.29 -11.54
C SER A 12 5.91 7.92 -11.04
N VAL A 13 5.26 7.88 -9.87
CA VAL A 13 4.68 6.65 -9.30
C VAL A 13 3.57 6.12 -10.19
N GLN A 14 2.68 6.98 -10.70
CA GLN A 14 1.60 6.57 -11.59
C GLN A 14 2.12 5.96 -12.89
N LYS A 15 3.14 6.55 -13.52
CA LYS A 15 3.75 6.00 -14.74
C LYS A 15 4.49 4.68 -14.47
N TRP A 16 5.20 4.59 -13.35
CA TRP A 16 5.98 3.41 -13.00
C TRP A 16 5.10 2.21 -12.62
N LEU A 17 4.18 2.39 -11.66
CA LEU A 17 3.28 1.32 -11.19
C LEU A 17 2.12 1.05 -12.14
N GLY A 18 1.76 2.03 -12.97
CA GLY A 18 0.74 1.88 -14.03
C GLY A 18 1.24 1.17 -15.29
N ASN A 19 2.55 0.96 -15.44
CA ASN A 19 3.13 0.27 -16.60
C ASN A 19 2.62 -1.19 -16.68
N PRO A 20 2.16 -1.68 -17.85
CA PRO A 20 1.74 -3.07 -18.05
C PRO A 20 2.73 -4.12 -17.56
N LEU A 21 4.04 -3.87 -17.73
CA LEU A 21 5.10 -4.76 -17.27
C LEU A 21 5.18 -4.80 -15.74
N THR A 22 5.21 -3.64 -15.10
CA THR A 22 5.20 -3.55 -13.62
C THR A 22 3.95 -4.20 -13.06
N ARG A 23 2.79 -3.97 -13.69
CA ARG A 23 1.52 -4.58 -13.27
C ARG A 23 1.55 -6.11 -13.43
N PHE A 24 2.13 -6.63 -14.49
CA PHE A 24 2.31 -8.07 -14.69
C PHE A 24 3.20 -8.67 -13.59
N LEU A 25 4.33 -8.04 -13.28
CA LEU A 25 5.22 -8.47 -12.20
C LEU A 25 4.53 -8.40 -10.83
N LEU A 26 3.78 -7.33 -10.55
CA LEU A 26 3.01 -7.20 -9.32
C LEU A 26 1.92 -8.28 -9.21
N ARG A 27 1.23 -8.63 -10.30
CA ARG A 27 0.25 -9.75 -10.31
C ARG A 27 0.90 -11.09 -10.01
N PHE A 28 2.12 -11.32 -10.47
CA PHE A 28 2.84 -12.54 -10.16
C PHE A 28 3.15 -12.66 -8.65
N VAL A 29 3.51 -11.53 -8.02
CA VAL A 29 3.82 -11.47 -6.59
C VAL A 29 2.57 -11.45 -5.71
N ALA A 30 1.50 -10.77 -6.13
CA ALA A 30 0.22 -10.65 -5.42
C ALA A 30 -0.61 -11.96 -5.36
N GLY A 31 -0.01 -13.10 -5.67
CA GLY A 31 -0.65 -14.41 -5.59
C GLY A 31 -0.41 -15.12 -4.27
N GLU A 32 -1.05 -16.28 -4.10
CA GLU A 32 -0.90 -17.11 -2.91
C GLU A 32 0.39 -17.92 -2.93
N LYS A 33 1.02 -18.06 -1.75
CA LYS A 33 2.17 -18.95 -1.54
C LYS A 33 1.74 -20.43 -1.62
N ARG A 34 2.67 -21.31 -2.00
CA ARG A 34 2.50 -22.76 -1.82
C ARG A 34 2.38 -23.07 -0.32
N GLY A 35 1.21 -23.52 0.13
CA GLY A 35 0.89 -23.73 1.56
C GLY A 35 0.00 -22.66 2.20
N GLY A 36 -0.51 -21.70 1.42
CA GLY A 36 -1.46 -20.69 1.87
C GLY A 36 -0.80 -19.38 2.33
N GLY A 37 -1.58 -18.30 2.32
CA GLY A 37 -1.14 -16.95 2.68
C GLY A 37 -0.60 -16.12 1.51
N SER A 38 -0.44 -14.81 1.74
CA SER A 38 0.02 -13.86 0.72
C SER A 38 1.53 -13.99 0.47
N ARG A 39 1.92 -14.28 -0.78
CA ARG A 39 3.34 -14.29 -1.18
C ARG A 39 3.96 -12.90 -1.05
N LEU A 40 3.16 -11.86 -1.23
CA LEU A 40 3.61 -10.49 -1.07
C LEU A 40 3.96 -10.17 0.39
N ASP A 41 3.13 -10.58 1.36
CA ASP A 41 3.45 -10.43 2.79
C ASP A 41 4.74 -11.17 3.16
N LEU A 42 4.94 -12.38 2.63
CA LEU A 42 6.18 -13.15 2.81
C LEU A 42 7.41 -12.41 2.27
N ALA A 43 7.32 -11.86 1.06
CA ALA A 43 8.39 -11.10 0.43
C ALA A 43 8.74 -9.84 1.24
N ILE A 44 7.75 -9.14 1.77
CA ILE A 44 7.96 -7.97 2.64
C ILE A 44 8.63 -8.39 3.96
N ARG A 45 8.22 -9.50 4.58
CA ARG A 45 8.88 -10.03 5.79
C ARG A 45 10.35 -10.32 5.57
N ARG A 46 10.66 -10.96 4.45
CA ARG A 46 12.06 -11.21 4.06
C ARG A 46 12.84 -9.91 3.79
N TYR A 47 12.19 -8.88 3.21
CA TYR A 47 12.78 -7.53 3.05
C TYR A 47 13.13 -6.85 4.39
N MET A 48 12.38 -7.14 5.45
CA MET A 48 12.68 -6.65 6.80
C MET A 48 13.82 -7.42 7.50
N GLY A 49 14.34 -8.48 6.88
CA GLY A 49 15.37 -9.35 7.44
C GLY A 49 14.85 -10.53 8.26
N GLU A 50 13.56 -10.85 8.20
CA GLU A 50 13.03 -12.06 8.85
C GLU A 50 13.48 -13.32 8.07
N GLU A 51 13.99 -14.32 8.77
CA GLU A 51 14.29 -15.64 8.19
C GLU A 51 12.99 -16.39 7.93
N VAL A 52 12.52 -16.36 6.67
CA VAL A 52 11.31 -17.09 6.27
C VAL A 52 11.63 -18.13 5.20
N LYS A 53 11.19 -19.37 5.44
CA LYS A 53 11.28 -20.45 4.45
C LYS A 53 10.40 -20.12 3.25
N GLY A 54 10.96 -20.17 2.05
CA GLY A 54 10.24 -19.90 0.80
C GLY A 54 10.77 -20.78 -0.33
N ASP A 55 9.97 -20.91 -1.39
CA ASP A 55 10.38 -21.59 -2.62
C ASP A 55 11.14 -20.64 -3.56
N VAL A 56 11.53 -21.14 -4.73
CA VAL A 56 12.23 -20.35 -5.76
C VAL A 56 11.36 -19.16 -6.23
N ARG A 57 10.04 -19.34 -6.28
CA ARG A 57 9.10 -18.30 -6.69
C ARG A 57 9.03 -17.18 -5.66
N ASP A 58 9.11 -17.53 -4.38
CA ASP A 58 9.18 -16.59 -3.26
C ASP A 58 10.49 -15.80 -3.27
N PHE A 59 11.60 -16.40 -3.71
CA PHE A 59 12.87 -15.69 -3.88
C PHE A 59 12.79 -14.60 -4.95
N PHE A 60 12.25 -14.90 -6.13
CA PHE A 60 12.02 -13.88 -7.17
C PHE A 60 11.04 -12.79 -6.70
N SER A 61 10.04 -13.18 -5.92
CA SER A 61 9.07 -12.24 -5.35
C SER A 61 9.72 -11.28 -4.36
N PHE A 62 10.61 -11.78 -3.50
CA PHE A 62 11.44 -10.95 -2.62
C PHE A 62 12.29 -9.95 -3.41
N LEU A 63 12.96 -10.37 -4.49
CA LEU A 63 13.77 -9.48 -5.30
C LEU A 63 12.93 -8.35 -5.93
N LEU A 64 11.78 -8.70 -6.51
CA LEU A 64 10.86 -7.72 -7.12
C LEU A 64 10.32 -6.74 -6.08
N VAL A 65 9.86 -7.24 -4.94
CA VAL A 65 9.30 -6.40 -3.85
C VAL A 65 10.38 -5.52 -3.24
N GLY A 66 11.57 -6.06 -3.00
CA GLY A 66 12.71 -5.29 -2.51
C GLY A 66 13.05 -4.13 -3.46
N ALA A 67 13.13 -4.40 -4.76
CA ALA A 67 13.38 -3.34 -5.76
C ALA A 67 12.29 -2.25 -5.76
N VAL A 68 11.01 -2.65 -5.63
CA VAL A 68 9.88 -1.70 -5.53
C VAL A 68 9.96 -0.88 -4.24
N LEU A 69 10.22 -1.51 -3.10
CA LEU A 69 10.29 -0.83 -1.81
C LEU A 69 11.50 0.11 -1.72
N SER A 70 12.68 -0.32 -2.14
CA SER A 70 13.89 0.50 -2.20
C SER A 70 13.71 1.71 -3.13
N ARG A 71 13.16 1.49 -4.33
CA ARG A 71 12.86 2.59 -5.26
C ARG A 71 11.83 3.56 -4.69
N GLY A 72 10.80 3.04 -4.02
CA GLY A 72 9.83 3.85 -3.29
C GLY A 72 10.51 4.71 -2.22
N SER A 73 11.32 4.09 -1.36
CA SER A 73 12.06 4.78 -0.29
C SER A 73 12.90 5.93 -0.84
N HIS A 74 13.65 5.69 -1.92
CA HIS A 74 14.47 6.72 -2.56
C HIS A 74 13.63 7.84 -3.19
N LEU A 75 12.51 7.53 -3.85
CA LEU A 75 11.63 8.53 -4.47
C LEU A 75 10.98 9.46 -3.42
N PHE A 76 10.60 8.90 -2.26
CA PHE A 76 10.03 9.66 -1.16
C PHE A 76 11.10 10.29 -0.23
N GLY A 77 12.39 10.05 -0.50
CA GLY A 77 13.49 10.59 0.32
C GLY A 77 13.56 10.00 1.73
N TYR A 78 13.09 8.78 1.92
CA TYR A 78 13.07 8.09 3.21
C TYR A 78 14.22 7.07 3.30
N PRO A 79 14.94 6.97 4.43
CA PRO A 79 15.96 5.94 4.60
C PRO A 79 15.33 4.54 4.67
N GLU A 80 15.96 3.56 4.03
CA GLU A 80 15.42 2.18 3.93
C GLU A 80 15.25 1.53 5.31
N GLU A 81 16.14 1.83 6.25
CA GLU A 81 16.09 1.32 7.63
C GLU A 81 14.80 1.75 8.33
N LYS A 82 14.38 3.01 8.15
CA LYS A 82 13.11 3.48 8.71
C LYS A 82 11.91 2.86 7.99
N LEU A 83 12.00 2.61 6.68
CA LEU A 83 10.96 1.89 5.96
C LEU A 83 10.79 0.47 6.53
N LYS A 84 11.90 -0.24 6.76
CA LYS A 84 11.89 -1.57 7.40
C LYS A 84 11.28 -1.50 8.80
N GLU A 85 11.65 -0.50 9.61
CA GLU A 85 11.06 -0.29 10.95
C GLU A 85 9.54 -0.07 10.89
N LEU A 86 9.05 0.74 9.96
CA LEU A 86 7.61 0.95 9.78
C LEU A 86 6.89 -0.32 9.32
N LEU A 87 7.48 -1.08 8.40
CA LEU A 87 6.92 -2.34 7.91
C LEU A 87 6.89 -3.44 9.00
N ARG A 88 7.68 -3.34 10.07
CA ARG A 88 7.56 -4.25 11.22
C ARG A 88 6.21 -4.12 11.92
N LYS A 89 5.57 -2.95 11.85
CA LYS A 89 4.23 -2.72 12.40
C LYS A 89 3.19 -3.48 11.53
N PRO A 90 2.45 -4.45 12.09
CA PRO A 90 1.56 -5.32 11.29
C PRO A 90 0.45 -4.55 10.55
N VAL A 91 -0.03 -3.43 11.10
CA VAL A 91 -1.02 -2.57 10.45
C VAL A 91 -0.46 -1.94 9.17
N ILE A 92 0.77 -1.39 9.25
CA ILE A 92 1.44 -0.77 8.10
C ILE A 92 1.76 -1.83 7.05
N ARG A 93 2.28 -2.99 7.46
CA ARG A 93 2.56 -4.10 6.55
C ARG A 93 1.32 -4.57 5.80
N ARG A 94 0.21 -4.82 6.52
CA ARG A 94 -1.08 -5.19 5.91
C ARG A 94 -1.59 -4.11 4.96
N GLY A 95 -1.43 -2.84 5.34
CA GLY A 95 -1.74 -1.71 4.47
C GLY A 95 -0.93 -1.75 3.16
N MET A 96 0.39 -1.95 3.25
CA MET A 96 1.26 -2.05 2.08
C MET A 96 0.89 -3.21 1.16
N VAL A 97 0.66 -4.41 1.73
CA VAL A 97 0.18 -5.58 0.99
C VAL A 97 -1.12 -5.26 0.25
N ASN A 98 -2.09 -4.69 0.96
CA ASN A 98 -3.40 -4.32 0.42
C ASN A 98 -3.31 -3.29 -0.72
N VAL A 99 -2.44 -2.29 -0.61
CA VAL A 99 -2.18 -1.30 -1.67
C VAL A 99 -1.63 -1.99 -2.91
N LEU A 100 -0.55 -2.76 -2.75
CA LEU A 100 0.16 -3.37 -3.86
C LEU A 100 -0.68 -4.46 -4.56
N GLU A 101 -1.45 -5.25 -3.81
CA GLU A 101 -2.44 -6.18 -4.34
C GLU A 101 -3.56 -5.44 -5.09
N GLY A 102 -4.00 -4.30 -4.57
CA GLY A 102 -4.96 -3.40 -5.24
C GLY A 102 -4.45 -2.91 -6.58
N ILE A 103 -3.20 -2.44 -6.64
CA ILE A 103 -2.54 -1.99 -7.88
C ILE A 103 -2.38 -3.16 -8.85
N ALA A 104 -1.98 -4.33 -8.39
CA ALA A 104 -1.85 -5.53 -9.23
C ALA A 104 -3.20 -5.89 -9.89
N LYS A 105 -4.27 -5.90 -9.09
CA LYS A 105 -5.62 -6.27 -9.53
C LYS A 105 -6.25 -5.19 -10.40
N TYR A 106 -6.41 -3.98 -9.87
CA TYR A 106 -7.20 -2.90 -10.47
C TYR A 106 -6.38 -1.87 -11.26
N GLY A 107 -5.06 -1.83 -11.08
CA GLY A 107 -4.18 -0.80 -11.64
C GLY A 107 -4.18 0.50 -10.82
N VAL A 108 -3.29 1.42 -11.17
CA VAL A 108 -3.27 2.76 -10.58
C VAL A 108 -4.41 3.57 -11.19
N ARG A 109 -5.49 3.77 -10.44
CA ARG A 109 -6.68 4.51 -10.87
C ARG A 109 -7.14 5.50 -9.79
N ARG A 110 -7.91 6.52 -10.19
CA ARG A 110 -8.56 7.48 -9.28
C ARG A 110 -10.09 7.34 -9.41
N PRO A 111 -10.84 7.19 -8.30
CA PRO A 111 -10.36 6.98 -6.93
C PRO A 111 -9.62 5.64 -6.79
N PHE A 112 -8.64 5.59 -5.87
CA PHE A 112 -7.85 4.38 -5.61
C PHE A 112 -8.74 3.28 -5.02
N VAL A 113 -8.56 2.03 -5.49
CA VAL A 113 -9.32 0.87 -5.00
C VAL A 113 -8.39 -0.19 -4.48
N THR A 114 -8.58 -0.52 -3.20
CA THR A 114 -7.86 -1.56 -2.47
C THR A 114 -8.54 -2.92 -2.62
N VAL A 115 -7.85 -4.00 -2.26
CA VAL A 115 -8.47 -5.33 -2.18
C VAL A 115 -9.27 -5.53 -0.89
N SER A 116 -8.95 -4.77 0.16
CA SER A 116 -9.59 -4.79 1.48
C SER A 116 -9.69 -3.35 2.05
N PRO A 117 -10.69 -3.02 2.89
CA PRO A 117 -10.71 -1.73 3.58
C PRO A 117 -9.55 -1.58 4.57
N PHE A 118 -8.90 -0.40 4.62
CA PHE A 118 -7.86 -0.10 5.62
C PHE A 118 -8.42 0.14 7.01
N LEU A 119 -9.57 0.81 7.06
CA LEU A 119 -10.20 1.30 8.27
C LEU A 119 -11.71 1.18 8.08
N VAL A 120 -12.36 0.55 9.05
CA VAL A 120 -13.81 0.58 9.17
C VAL A 120 -14.13 1.65 10.20
N VAL A 121 -14.79 2.72 9.77
CA VAL A 121 -15.26 3.77 10.67
C VAL A 121 -16.72 3.47 11.00
N TRP A 122 -17.01 3.30 12.29
CA TRP A 122 -18.37 3.12 12.78
C TRP A 122 -18.80 4.38 13.54
N ASN A 123 -19.73 5.13 12.96
CA ASN A 123 -20.37 6.24 13.67
C ASN A 123 -21.40 5.67 14.62
N TYR A 124 -21.11 5.69 15.93
CA TYR A 124 -22.05 5.23 16.95
C TYR A 124 -23.30 6.11 17.02
N THR A 125 -23.12 7.43 16.87
CA THR A 125 -24.21 8.40 16.78
C THR A 125 -23.86 9.48 15.77
N ASN A 126 -24.89 10.01 15.09
CA ASN A 126 -24.79 11.21 14.26
C ASN A 126 -25.41 12.44 14.93
N ALA A 127 -25.84 12.34 16.20
CA ALA A 127 -26.38 13.46 16.95
C ALA A 127 -25.24 14.42 17.37
N CYS A 128 -25.42 15.71 17.10
CA CYS A 128 -24.44 16.75 17.45
C CYS A 128 -25.17 18.03 17.89
N ASN A 129 -24.63 18.72 18.91
CA ASN A 129 -25.16 19.99 19.43
C ASN A 129 -24.49 21.24 18.83
N LEU A 130 -23.55 21.06 17.89
CA LEU A 130 -22.88 22.14 17.17
C LEU A 130 -23.57 22.42 15.83
N ARG A 131 -23.49 23.66 15.33
CA ARG A 131 -24.14 24.12 14.09
C ARG A 131 -23.12 24.51 13.02
N CYS A 132 -22.30 23.54 12.58
CA CYS A 132 -21.19 23.78 11.66
C CYS A 132 -21.65 23.89 10.20
N LEU A 133 -21.16 24.92 9.47
CA LEU A 133 -21.58 25.24 8.09
C LEU A 133 -21.34 24.12 7.06
N HIS A 134 -20.34 23.26 7.30
CA HIS A 134 -19.90 22.21 6.37
C HIS A 134 -19.91 20.81 6.99
N CYS A 135 -20.71 20.59 8.04
CA CYS A 135 -20.78 19.28 8.69
C CYS A 135 -21.85 18.40 8.02
N TYR A 136 -21.49 17.16 7.71
CA TYR A 136 -22.42 16.16 7.19
C TYR A 136 -23.19 15.43 8.30
N GLN A 137 -22.80 15.60 9.58
CA GLN A 137 -23.49 15.00 10.71
C GLN A 137 -24.78 15.79 11.01
N ASN A 138 -25.81 15.08 11.47
CA ASN A 138 -27.14 15.64 11.67
C ASN A 138 -27.17 16.53 12.92
N ALA A 139 -26.70 17.77 12.74
CA ALA A 139 -27.08 18.89 13.60
C ALA A 139 -28.53 19.21 13.22
N GLY A 140 -29.48 18.98 14.13
CA GLY A 140 -30.90 19.20 13.88
C GLY A 140 -31.19 20.55 13.20
N THR A 141 -32.27 20.59 12.42
CA THR A 141 -32.66 21.75 11.60
C THR A 141 -32.62 23.04 12.40
N SER A 142 -31.83 23.99 11.87
CA SER A 142 -31.75 25.38 12.33
C SER A 142 -33.10 26.05 12.38
#